data_AF-A0A5U9QTP6-F1
#
_entry.id   AF-A0A5U9QTP6-F1
#
_cell.length_a   1.000
_cell.length_b   1.000
_cell.length_c   1.000
_cell.angle_alpha   90.00
_cell.angle_beta   90.00
_cell.angle_gamma   90.00
#
_symmetry.space_group_name_H-M   'P 1'
#
loop_
_entity.id
_entity.type
_entity.pdbx_description
1 polymer ?
#
loop_
_entity_poly.entity_id
_entity_poly.type
_entity_poly.pdbx_seq_one_letter_code
_entity_poly.pdbx_strand_id
1 'polypeptide(L)'
;MNINVADLLNGNYILLLFVVLALGLCLGKLRLGSVQLGNSIGVLVVSLLLGQQHFSINTDALNLGFMLFIFCVGVEAGPNFFSI
;
A
#
# COMPACT_ATOMS: atom_id res chain seq x y z
N MET A 1 -1.62 -19.73 -25.79
CA MET A 1 -0.89 -18.72 -25.01
C MET A 1 -1.58 -18.61 -23.66
N ASN A 2 -1.04 -19.23 -22.60
CA ASN A 2 -1.60 -19.15 -21.25
C ASN A 2 -0.76 -18.11 -20.50
N ILE A 3 -1.34 -16.95 -20.22
CA ILE A 3 -0.65 -15.89 -19.48
C ILE A 3 -0.80 -16.21 -18.00
N ASN A 4 0.30 -16.66 -17.37
CA ASN A 4 0.35 -16.83 -15.92
C ASN A 4 0.43 -15.44 -15.26
N VAL A 5 -0.67 -14.99 -14.67
CA VAL A 5 -0.75 -13.70 -13.98
C VAL A 5 0.28 -13.62 -12.83
N ALA A 6 0.57 -14.74 -12.17
CA ALA A 6 1.56 -14.83 -11.10
C ALA A 6 2.98 -14.50 -11.59
N ASP A 7 3.36 -14.92 -12.80
CA ASP A 7 4.68 -14.62 -13.38
C ASP A 7 4.80 -13.14 -13.73
N LEU A 8 3.71 -12.51 -14.20
CA LEU A 8 3.69 -11.08 -14.49
C LEU A 8 3.84 -10.21 -13.24
N LEU A 9 3.19 -10.62 -12.14
CA LEU A 9 3.28 -9.92 -10.86
C LEU A 9 4.68 -10.04 -10.25
N ASN A 10 5.32 -11.21 -10.36
CA ASN A 10 6.71 -11.39 -9.90
C ASN A 10 7.72 -10.62 -10.75
N GLY A 11 7.51 -10.56 -12.08
CA GLY A 11 8.43 -9.85 -12.98
C GLY A 11 8.37 -8.32 -12.88
N ASN A 12 7.29 -7.75 -12.33
CA ASN A 12 7.06 -6.30 -12.30
C ASN A 12 6.55 -5.83 -10.93
N TYR A 13 7.48 -5.44 -10.05
CA TYR A 13 7.18 -4.94 -8.71
C TYR A 13 6.27 -3.69 -8.70
N ILE A 14 6.33 -2.85 -9.73
CA ILE A 14 5.43 -1.69 -9.89
C ILE A 14 3.98 -2.14 -10.08
N LEU A 15 3.74 -3.13 -10.94
CA LEU A 15 2.40 -3.68 -11.13
C LEU A 15 1.88 -4.30 -9.83
N LEU A 16 2.76 -5.01 -9.12
CA LEU A 16 2.43 -5.59 -7.83
C LEU A 16 2.03 -4.53 -6.80
N LEU A 17 2.78 -3.41 -6.73
CA LEU A 17 2.46 -2.28 -5.87
C LEU A 17 1.06 -1.70 -6.20
N PHE A 18 0.74 -1.52 -7.47
CA PHE A 18 -0.59 -1.05 -7.87
C PHE A 18 -1.70 -2.04 -7.51
N VAL A 19 -1.46 -3.35 -7.65
CA VAL A 19 -2.43 -4.39 -7.24
C VAL A 19 -2.66 -4.35 -5.73
N VAL A 20 -1.58 -4.26 -4.94
CA VAL A 20 -1.64 -4.12 -3.48
C VAL A 20 -2.48 -2.90 -3.09
N LEU A 21 -2.23 -1.75 -3.70
CA LEU A 21 -2.97 -0.52 -3.43
C LEU A 21 -4.44 -0.64 -3.87
N ALA A 22 -4.71 -1.14 -5.08
CA ALA A 22 -6.07 -1.28 -5.60
C ALA A 22 -6.93 -2.20 -4.73
N LEU A 23 -6.43 -3.39 -4.41
CA LEU A 23 -7.12 -4.35 -3.55
C LEU A 23 -7.21 -3.83 -2.11
N GLY A 24 -6.15 -3.23 -1.59
CA GLY A 24 -6.08 -2.72 -0.23
C GLY A 24 -7.04 -1.55 0.02
N LEU A 25 -7.10 -0.60 -0.92
CA LEU A 25 -8.04 0.51 -0.86
C LEU A 25 -9.49 0.01 -1.03
N CYS A 26 -9.72 -0.98 -1.90
CA CYS A 26 -11.04 -1.61 -2.06
C CYS A 26 -11.49 -2.29 -0.75
N LEU A 27 -10.62 -3.08 -0.13
CA LEU A 27 -10.86 -3.73 1.15
C LEU A 27 -11.02 -2.73 2.30
N GLY A 28 -10.27 -1.63 2.30
CA GLY A 28 -10.39 -0.58 3.30
C GLY A 28 -11.73 0.16 3.26
N LYS A 29 -12.41 0.17 2.10
CA LYS A 29 -13.77 0.71 1.96
C LYS A 29 -14.85 -0.27 2.41
N LEU A 30 -14.53 -1.55 2.56
CA LEU A 30 -15.48 -2.56 3.02
C LEU A 30 -15.93 -2.22 4.45
N ARG A 31 -17.25 -2.21 4.65
CA ARG A 31 -17.87 -1.92 5.95
C ARG A 31 -18.49 -3.19 6.50
N LEU A 32 -18.09 -3.58 7.70
CA LEU A 32 -18.68 -4.69 8.43
C LEU A 32 -19.56 -4.09 9.52
N GLY A 33 -20.84 -3.90 9.21
CA GLY A 33 -21.78 -3.21 10.09
C GLY A 33 -21.44 -1.73 10.28
N SER A 34 -21.22 -1.29 11.51
CA SER A 34 -20.83 0.08 11.85
C SER A 34 -19.33 0.36 11.74
N VAL A 35 -18.50 -0.67 11.59
CA VAL A 35 -17.03 -0.55 11.57
C VAL A 35 -16.53 -0.57 10.12
N GLN A 36 -15.71 0.42 9.78
CA GLN A 36 -14.96 0.45 8.53
C GLN A 36 -13.51 0.09 8.82
N LEU A 37 -12.93 -0.83 8.04
CA LEU A 37 -11.51 -1.22 8.21
C LEU A 37 -10.59 -0.01 8.07
N GLY A 38 -10.91 0.89 7.13
CA GLY A 38 -10.07 2.03 6.81
C GLY A 38 -9.00 1.67 5.78
N ASN A 39 -8.66 2.65 4.96
CA ASN A 39 -7.76 2.47 3.81
C ASN A 39 -6.39 1.91 4.21
N SER A 40 -5.78 2.42 5.28
CA SER A 40 -4.45 1.98 5.73
C SER A 40 -4.42 0.52 6.18
N ILE A 41 -5.44 0.09 6.95
CA ILE A 41 -5.54 -1.30 7.42
C ILE A 41 -5.79 -2.24 6.25
N GLY A 42 -6.67 -1.86 5.30
CA GLY A 42 -6.92 -2.64 4.09
C GLY A 42 -5.66 -2.88 3.26
N VAL A 43 -4.85 -1.83 3.02
CA VAL A 43 -3.57 -1.94 2.30
C VAL A 43 -2.57 -2.81 3.06
N LEU A 44 -2.51 -2.69 4.40
CA LEU A 44 -1.61 -3.50 5.22
C LEU A 44 -1.96 -4.99 5.15
N VAL A 45 -3.24 -5.34 5.27
CA VAL A 45 -3.72 -6.73 5.19
C VAL A 45 -3.40 -7.35 3.82
N VAL A 46 -3.66 -6.63 2.73
CA VAL A 46 -3.34 -7.11 1.37
C VAL A 46 -1.84 -7.28 1.16
N SER A 47 -1.04 -6.30 1.61
CA SER A 47 0.42 -6.38 1.54
C SER A 47 0.96 -7.61 2.27
N LEU A 48 0.41 -7.91 3.46
CA LEU A 48 0.81 -9.07 4.26
C LEU A 48 0.44 -10.39 3.57
N LEU A 49 -0.78 -10.47 3.02
CA LEU A 49 -1.30 -11.65 2.35
C LEU A 49 -0.49 -12.00 1.09
N LEU A 50 -0.17 -10.99 0.27
CA LEU A 50 0.69 -11.17 -0.90
C LEU A 50 2.15 -11.45 -0.51
N GLY A 51 2.67 -10.82 0.55
CA GLY A 51 4.01 -11.11 1.07
C GLY A 51 4.18 -12.56 1.53
N GLN A 52 3.15 -13.14 2.15
CA GLN A 52 3.16 -14.57 2.53
C GLN A 52 3.18 -15.52 1.33
N GLN A 53 2.78 -15.06 0.15
CA GLN A 53 2.85 -15.82 -1.11
C GLN A 53 4.21 -15.69 -1.82
N HIS A 54 5.23 -15.14 -1.15
CA HIS A 54 6.59 -14.91 -1.66
C HIS A 54 6.71 -13.83 -2.74
N PHE A 55 5.67 -13.00 -2.91
CA PHE A 55 5.81 -11.79 -3.71
C PHE A 55 6.71 -10.79 -2.98
N SER A 56 7.76 -10.34 -3.66
CA SER A 56 8.71 -9.36 -3.12
C SER A 56 8.64 -8.06 -3.91
N ILE A 57 8.66 -6.95 -3.17
CA ILE A 57 8.80 -5.61 -3.73
C ILE A 57 10.25 -5.18 -3.50
N ASN A 58 10.85 -4.54 -4.51
CA ASN A 58 12.20 -4.00 -4.39
C ASN A 58 12.28 -2.95 -3.26
N THR A 59 13.33 -3.02 -2.44
CA THR A 59 13.64 -2.10 -1.35
C THR A 59 13.61 -0.62 -1.77
N ASP A 60 13.89 -0.30 -3.04
CA ASP A 60 13.80 1.07 -3.57
C ASP A 60 12.38 1.65 -3.47
N ALA A 61 11.35 0.83 -3.70
CA ALA A 61 9.97 1.26 -3.58
C ALA A 61 9.56 1.51 -2.11
N LEU A 62 10.10 0.72 -1.18
CA LEU A 62 9.94 0.95 0.26
C LEU A 62 10.56 2.29 0.66
N ASN A 63 11.79 2.55 0.21
CA ASN A 63 12.49 3.82 0.47
C ASN A 63 11.68 5.01 -0.06
N LEU A 64 11.16 4.92 -1.29
CA LEU A 64 10.32 5.97 -1.87
C LEU A 64 9.06 6.21 -1.03
N GLY A 65 8.35 5.13 -0.64
CA GLY A 65 7.16 5.23 0.19
C GLY A 65 7.44 5.87 1.56
N PHE A 66 8.55 5.51 2.19
CA PHE A 66 8.98 6.09 3.46
C PHE A 66 9.38 7.56 3.34
N MET A 67 10.09 7.93 2.27
CA MET A 67 10.44 9.33 1.97
C MET A 67 9.19 10.18 1.77
N LEU A 68 8.21 9.70 0.98
CA LEU A 68 6.93 10.38 0.79
C LEU A 68 6.15 10.51 2.10
N PHE A 69 6.15 9.46 2.93
CA PHE A 69 5.50 9.50 4.23
C PHE A 69 6.10 10.57 5.15
N ILE A 70 7.42 10.61 5.32
CA ILE A 70 8.10 11.64 6.12
C ILE A 70 7.83 13.04 5.54
N PHE A 71 7.87 13.19 4.21
CA PHE A 71 7.59 14.46 3.55
C PHE A 71 6.17 14.96 3.86
N CYS A 72 5.16 14.10 3.69
CA CYS A 72 3.77 14.43 4.02
C CYS A 72 3.59 14.79 5.49
N VAL A 73 4.13 14.00 6.41
CA VAL A 73 4.08 14.27 7.86
C VAL A 73 4.77 15.61 8.19
N GLY A 74 5.92 15.89 7.58
CA GLY A 74 6.62 17.17 7.78
C GLY A 74 5.82 18.37 7.29
N VAL A 75 5.17 18.26 6.13
CA VAL A 75 4.31 19.31 5.56
C VAL A 75 3.05 19.52 6.43
N GLU A 76 2.45 18.47 6.96
CA GLU A 76 1.29 18.57 7.85
C GLU A 76 1.66 19.18 9.21
N ALA A 77 2.82 18.82 9.76
CA ALA A 77 3.32 19.36 11.02
C ALA A 77 3.70 20.85 10.91
N GLY A 78 4.22 21.31 9.76
CA GLY A 78 4.71 22.69 9.58
C GLY A 78 3.71 23.79 9.95
N PRO A 79 2.51 23.86 9.33
CA PRO A 79 1.47 24.84 9.68
C PRO A 79 0.99 24.71 11.12
N ASN A 80 0.86 23.48 11.62
CA ASN A 80 0.43 23.21 12.99
C ASN A 80 1.50 23.60 14.04
N PHE A 81 2.78 23.64 13.66
CA PHE A 81 3.87 24.00 14.56
C PHE A 81 3.88 25.49 14.96
N PHE A 82 3.39 26.35 14.07
CA PHE A 82 3.33 27.81 14.28
C PHE A 82 1.91 28.33 14.52
N SER A 83 0.89 27.46 14.53
CA SER A 83 -0.50 27.80 14.82
C SER A 83 -0.80 27.85 16.34
N ILE A 84 0.22 28.05 17.18
CA ILE A 84 0.06 28.29 18.62
C ILE A 84 -0.39 29.75 18.88
#